data_AF-A0A1Y6KC10-F1
#
_entry.id   AF-A0A1Y6KC10-F1
#
_cell.length_a   1.000
_cell.length_b   1.000
_cell.length_c   1.000
_cell.angle_alpha   90.00
_cell.angle_beta   90.00
_cell.angle_gamma   90.00
#
_symmetry.space_group_name_H-M   'P 1'
#
loop_
_entity.id
_entity.type
_entity.pdbx_description
1 polymer ?
#
loop_
_entity_poly.entity_id
_entity_poly.type
_entity_poly.pdbx_seq_one_letter_code
_entity_poly.pdbx_strand_id
1 'polypeptide(L)'
;MNAPAPHHQPPGTDGSRERGALAQRIALGVNIAAIGLAGWSLFPSFPTGQLIAVVTVIPLLALILTLRFPDRFRIGLGSGYGANLGTGCIVAAGTLAARTLSDVNLVSWLPLAAFAVAVAVVFLIVAIRFESQLRRRGWRILLASLFVGAYAFGTLGQFNTALDHSAPALLRSRVLSKHLGHSRLATHQVTLEAWGPFAMATDAHVTQALYERLQPGDAVCLRLRDGAFRMAWFTVAACR
;
A
#
# COMPACT_ATOMS: atom_id res chain seq x y z
N MET A 1 68.87 -14.22 -11.23
CA MET A 1 68.50 -13.33 -10.11
C MET A 1 67.23 -12.60 -10.51
N ASN A 2 66.06 -13.12 -10.13
CA ASN A 2 64.77 -12.46 -10.38
C ASN A 2 64.29 -11.85 -9.07
N ALA A 3 64.31 -10.52 -8.96
CA ALA A 3 63.68 -9.82 -7.86
C ALA A 3 62.15 -9.82 -8.10
N PRO A 4 61.31 -10.23 -7.12
CA PRO A 4 59.88 -10.08 -7.25
C PRO A 4 59.49 -8.61 -7.06
N ALA A 5 58.66 -8.10 -7.98
CA ALA A 5 58.10 -6.76 -7.93
C ALA A 5 57.17 -6.58 -6.72
N PRO A 6 57.12 -5.39 -6.09
CA PRO A 6 56.28 -5.15 -4.93
C PRO A 6 54.79 -5.13 -5.33
N HIS A 7 53.98 -5.92 -4.62
CA HIS A 7 52.53 -5.86 -4.70
C HIS A 7 52.04 -4.48 -4.20
N HIS A 8 51.56 -3.66 -5.12
CA HIS A 8 50.73 -2.51 -4.77
C HIS A 8 49.36 -2.99 -4.30
N GLN A 9 49.16 -3.04 -2.99
CA GLN A 9 47.84 -3.11 -2.37
C GLN A 9 47.20 -1.71 -2.45
N PRO A 10 46.06 -1.52 -3.15
CA PRO A 10 45.40 -0.22 -3.17
C PRO A 10 44.81 0.07 -1.78
N PRO A 11 45.11 1.23 -1.17
CA PRO A 11 44.56 1.60 0.13
C PRO A 11 43.11 2.07 -0.06
N GLY A 12 42.14 1.30 0.46
CA GLY A 12 40.73 1.72 0.51
C GLY A 12 39.64 0.64 0.38
N THR A 13 40.00 -0.64 0.24
CA THR A 13 39.03 -1.69 -0.15
C THR A 13 38.20 -2.28 0.98
N ASP A 14 38.68 -2.36 2.21
CA ASP A 14 37.96 -3.10 3.26
C ASP A 14 36.78 -2.30 3.83
N GLY A 15 37.00 -1.03 4.19
CA GLY A 15 35.92 -0.18 4.70
C GLY A 15 34.82 0.10 3.66
N SER A 16 35.13 0.13 2.37
CA SER A 16 34.12 0.30 1.30
C SER A 16 33.32 -0.97 1.04
N ARG A 17 33.96 -2.15 1.10
CA ARG A 17 33.30 -3.46 1.00
C ARG A 17 32.39 -3.75 2.19
N GLU A 18 32.83 -3.48 3.42
CA GLU A 18 32.02 -3.65 4.63
C GLU A 18 30.78 -2.74 4.63
N ARG A 19 30.95 -1.48 4.23
CA ARG A 19 29.83 -0.52 4.11
C ARG A 19 28.83 -0.93 3.02
N GLY A 20 29.31 -1.51 1.92
CA GLY A 20 28.46 -2.07 0.86
C GLY A 20 27.67 -3.29 1.30
N ALA A 21 28.32 -4.22 2.02
CA ALA A 21 27.68 -5.40 2.58
C ALA A 21 26.63 -5.04 3.64
N LEU A 22 26.88 -4.02 4.47
CA LEU A 22 25.90 -3.52 5.44
C LEU A 22 24.66 -2.95 4.74
N ALA A 23 24.84 -2.13 3.70
CA ALA A 23 23.74 -1.59 2.92
C ALA A 23 22.89 -2.69 2.25
N GLN A 24 23.54 -3.74 1.74
CA GLN A 24 22.85 -4.91 1.18
C GLN A 24 22.04 -5.68 2.22
N ARG A 25 22.60 -5.90 3.43
CA ARG A 25 21.88 -6.56 4.52
C ARG A 25 20.65 -5.77 4.97
N ILE A 26 20.77 -4.44 5.05
CA ILE A 26 19.64 -3.56 5.38
C ILE A 26 18.56 -3.65 4.29
N ALA A 27 18.93 -3.54 3.01
CA ALA A 27 17.95 -3.62 1.93
C ALA A 27 17.28 -5.00 1.84
N LEU A 28 18.03 -6.08 2.05
CA LEU A 28 17.48 -7.42 2.12
C LEU A 28 16.51 -7.56 3.29
N GLY A 29 16.87 -7.05 4.48
CA GLY A 29 16.01 -7.05 5.65
C GLY A 29 14.69 -6.29 5.42
N VAL A 30 14.76 -5.11 4.80
CA VAL A 30 13.57 -4.32 4.44
C VAL A 30 12.69 -5.05 3.44
N ASN A 31 13.27 -5.69 2.42
CA ASN A 31 12.51 -6.45 1.41
C ASN A 31 11.85 -7.69 2.04
N ILE A 32 12.57 -8.45 2.86
CA ILE A 32 12.03 -9.63 3.56
C ILE A 32 10.92 -9.19 4.52
N ALA A 33 11.12 -8.09 5.26
CA ALA A 33 10.10 -7.55 6.14
C ALA A 33 8.86 -7.12 5.34
N ALA A 34 9.02 -6.40 4.23
CA ALA A 34 7.90 -6.00 3.38
C ALA A 34 7.13 -7.20 2.82
N ILE A 35 7.84 -8.24 2.33
CA ILE A 35 7.23 -9.47 1.83
C ILE A 35 6.54 -10.26 2.94
N GLY A 36 7.20 -10.39 4.09
CA GLY A 36 6.64 -11.06 5.27
C GLY A 36 5.37 -10.38 5.75
N LEU A 37 5.40 -9.04 5.89
CA LEU A 37 4.23 -8.23 6.26
C LEU A 37 3.13 -8.32 5.21
N ALA A 38 3.48 -8.30 3.91
CA ALA A 38 2.52 -8.48 2.82
C ALA A 38 1.84 -9.84 2.86
N GLY A 39 2.60 -10.93 3.02
CA GLY A 39 2.04 -12.28 3.13
C GLY A 39 1.21 -12.45 4.41
N TRP A 40 1.67 -11.88 5.52
CA TRP A 40 0.96 -11.93 6.79
C TRP A 40 -0.34 -11.10 6.77
N SER A 41 -0.36 -10.03 5.96
CA SER A 41 -1.57 -9.26 5.68
C SER A 41 -2.60 -10.03 4.85
N LEU A 42 -2.37 -11.27 4.43
CA LEU A 42 -3.41 -12.06 3.77
C LEU A 42 -4.31 -12.79 4.78
N PHE A 43 -3.93 -12.84 6.06
CA PHE A 43 -4.71 -13.55 7.07
C PHE A 43 -5.86 -12.68 7.65
N PRO A 44 -7.09 -13.21 7.76
CA PRO A 44 -8.26 -12.48 8.26
C PRO A 44 -8.18 -12.04 9.72
N SER A 45 -7.35 -12.69 10.52
CA SER A 45 -7.24 -12.50 11.97
C SER A 45 -6.34 -11.33 12.39
N PHE A 46 -5.98 -10.43 11.47
CA PHE A 46 -4.89 -9.50 11.70
C PHE A 46 -5.31 -8.11 12.23
N PRO A 47 -4.70 -7.59 13.33
CA PRO A 47 -5.01 -6.26 13.86
C PRO A 47 -4.60 -5.18 12.86
N THR A 48 -5.60 -4.54 12.25
CA THR A 48 -5.46 -3.66 11.08
C THR A 48 -4.65 -2.39 11.36
N GLY A 49 -4.82 -1.74 12.51
CA GLY A 49 -4.24 -0.40 12.75
C GLY A 49 -2.71 -0.32 12.83
N GLN A 50 -2.05 -1.24 13.56
CA GLN A 50 -0.61 -1.11 13.85
C GLN A 50 0.27 -1.50 12.66
N LEU A 51 -0.15 -2.48 11.85
CA LEU A 51 0.62 -2.95 10.70
C LEU A 51 0.58 -1.96 9.52
N ILE A 52 -0.54 -1.26 9.34
CA ILE A 52 -0.67 -0.21 8.32
C ILE A 52 0.37 0.89 8.54
N ALA A 53 0.57 1.32 9.80
CA ALA A 53 1.59 2.30 10.14
C ALA A 53 3.00 1.79 9.77
N VAL A 54 3.32 0.54 10.10
CA VAL A 54 4.62 -0.07 9.79
C VAL A 54 4.86 -0.18 8.27
N VAL A 55 3.87 -0.68 7.52
CA VAL A 55 3.98 -0.85 6.06
C VAL A 55 4.07 0.51 5.35
N THR A 56 3.39 1.54 5.88
CA THR A 56 3.47 2.92 5.35
C THR A 56 4.86 3.51 5.53
N VAL A 57 5.53 3.21 6.65
CA VAL A 57 6.86 3.74 6.96
C VAL A 57 7.95 3.16 6.06
N ILE A 58 7.78 1.93 5.52
CA ILE A 58 8.79 1.26 4.70
C ILE A 58 9.18 2.07 3.44
N PRO A 59 8.26 2.54 2.58
CA PRO A 59 8.61 3.37 1.43
C PRO A 59 9.21 4.74 1.79
N LEU A 60 8.77 5.33 2.91
CA LEU A 60 9.32 6.60 3.41
C LEU A 60 10.76 6.43 3.89
N LEU A 61 11.05 5.37 4.65
CA LEU A 61 12.41 5.04 5.07
C LEU A 61 13.30 4.75 3.87
N ALA A 62 12.82 4.00 2.87
CA ALA A 62 13.57 3.73 1.65
C ALA A 62 13.92 5.02 0.88
N LEU A 63 12.96 5.95 0.80
CA LEU A 63 13.18 7.27 0.21
C LEU A 63 14.22 8.08 1.00
N ILE A 64 14.09 8.16 2.33
CA ILE A 64 15.03 8.89 3.19
C ILE A 64 16.45 8.30 3.08
N LEU A 65 16.59 6.97 3.09
CA LEU A 65 17.88 6.30 2.95
C LEU A 65 18.54 6.57 1.60
N THR A 66 17.73 6.63 0.53
CA THR A 66 18.21 6.92 -0.83
C THR A 66 18.64 8.38 -0.96
N LEU A 67 17.90 9.33 -0.37
CA LEU A 67 18.27 10.75 -0.38
C LEU A 67 19.50 11.03 0.50
N ARG A 68 19.64 10.34 1.64
CA ARG A 68 20.75 10.57 2.59
C ARG A 68 22.04 9.87 2.16
N PHE A 69 21.94 8.74 1.47
CA PHE A 69 23.09 7.95 1.02
C PHE A 69 22.93 7.53 -0.46
N PRO A 70 22.96 8.51 -1.40
CA PRO A 70 22.71 8.26 -2.82
C PRO A 70 23.73 7.29 -3.45
N ASP A 71 24.95 7.22 -2.90
CA ASP A 71 26.00 6.31 -3.38
C ASP A 71 25.84 4.87 -2.88
N ARG A 72 24.90 4.60 -1.95
CA ARG A 72 24.78 3.28 -1.27
C ARG A 72 23.43 2.59 -1.50
N PHE A 73 22.36 3.35 -1.63
CA PHE A 73 21.01 2.82 -1.85
C PHE A 73 20.46 3.27 -3.19
N ARG A 74 19.79 2.36 -3.90
CA ARG A 74 19.14 2.66 -5.17
C ARG A 74 17.71 2.12 -5.15
N ILE A 75 16.75 2.96 -5.52
CA ILE A 75 15.38 2.55 -5.82
C ILE A 75 15.35 2.25 -7.32
N GLY A 76 15.58 0.99 -7.68
CA GLY A 76 15.72 0.57 -9.07
C GLY A 76 14.70 -0.48 -9.47
N LEU A 77 14.12 -0.34 -10.66
CA LEU A 77 13.37 -1.41 -11.33
C LEU A 77 14.37 -2.32 -12.07
N GLY A 78 14.96 -3.31 -11.38
CA GLY A 78 15.86 -4.31 -11.97
C GLY A 78 16.76 -5.07 -10.97
N SER A 79 17.26 -6.24 -11.39
CA SER A 79 18.13 -7.15 -10.63
C SER A 79 19.62 -6.80 -10.73
N GLY A 80 19.98 -5.52 -10.62
CA GLY A 80 21.40 -5.12 -10.57
C GLY A 80 22.02 -5.49 -9.22
N TYR A 81 23.26 -5.99 -9.22
CA TYR A 81 24.07 -6.23 -8.02
C TYR A 81 24.21 -4.92 -7.21
N GLY A 82 23.38 -4.75 -6.18
CA GLY A 82 23.31 -3.56 -5.33
C GLY A 82 22.14 -3.65 -4.36
N ALA A 83 22.17 -2.86 -3.28
CA ALA A 83 21.13 -2.79 -2.26
C ALA A 83 19.83 -2.17 -2.83
N ASN A 84 19.03 -2.97 -3.54
CA ASN A 84 17.80 -2.51 -4.20
C ASN A 84 16.60 -2.54 -3.23
N LEU A 85 16.08 -1.35 -2.93
CA LEU A 85 14.90 -1.16 -2.08
C LEU A 85 13.59 -1.13 -2.89
N GLY A 86 13.67 -1.12 -4.22
CA GLY A 86 12.52 -0.99 -5.11
C GLY A 86 11.49 -2.11 -4.95
N THR A 87 11.94 -3.35 -4.76
CA THR A 87 11.04 -4.50 -4.57
C THR A 87 10.20 -4.35 -3.29
N GLY A 88 10.82 -3.96 -2.17
CA GLY A 88 10.10 -3.72 -0.91
C GLY A 88 9.09 -2.59 -1.02
N CYS A 89 9.43 -1.50 -1.71
CA CYS A 89 8.50 -0.40 -1.96
C CYS A 89 7.30 -0.83 -2.82
N ILE A 90 7.55 -1.60 -3.87
CA ILE A 90 6.50 -2.12 -4.77
C ILE A 90 5.54 -3.03 -4.01
N VAL A 91 6.08 -3.96 -3.22
CA VAL A 91 5.29 -4.88 -2.40
C VAL A 91 4.47 -4.09 -1.38
N ALA A 92 5.07 -3.16 -0.64
CA ALA A 92 4.37 -2.33 0.33
C ALA A 92 3.25 -1.49 -0.30
N ALA A 93 3.52 -0.85 -1.45
CA ALA A 93 2.53 -0.07 -2.19
C ALA A 93 1.35 -0.93 -2.64
N GLY A 94 1.64 -2.12 -3.22
CA GLY A 94 0.62 -3.07 -3.65
C GLY A 94 -0.23 -3.58 -2.48
N THR A 95 0.40 -3.93 -1.36
CA THR A 95 -0.30 -4.38 -0.16
C THR A 95 -1.23 -3.30 0.40
N LEU A 96 -0.75 -2.07 0.54
CA LEU A 96 -1.59 -0.98 1.04
C LEU A 96 -2.78 -0.71 0.11
N ALA A 97 -2.56 -0.67 -1.20
CA ALA A 97 -3.63 -0.48 -2.17
C ALA A 97 -4.66 -1.63 -2.12
N ALA A 98 -4.20 -2.88 -2.09
CA ALA A 98 -5.07 -4.04 -2.00
C ALA A 98 -5.90 -4.05 -0.71
N ARG A 99 -5.27 -3.72 0.43
CA ARG A 99 -5.98 -3.62 1.72
C ARG A 99 -7.01 -2.50 1.75
N THR A 100 -6.72 -1.36 1.13
CA THR A 100 -7.71 -0.27 1.03
C THR A 100 -8.91 -0.70 0.20
N LEU A 101 -8.70 -1.44 -0.88
CA LEU A 101 -9.79 -1.96 -1.72
C LEU A 101 -10.60 -3.06 -1.02
N SER A 102 -9.99 -3.87 -0.15
CA SER A 102 -10.70 -4.98 0.53
C SER A 102 -11.38 -4.58 1.83
N ASP A 103 -10.79 -3.64 2.57
CA ASP A 103 -11.17 -3.38 3.97
C ASP A 103 -12.04 -2.12 4.10
N VAL A 104 -11.99 -1.21 3.13
CA VAL A 104 -12.64 0.10 3.22
C VAL A 104 -13.80 0.22 2.24
N ASN A 105 -15.01 0.41 2.78
CA ASN A 105 -16.17 0.79 1.98
C ASN A 105 -16.29 2.32 1.92
N LEU A 106 -15.75 2.94 0.87
CA LEU A 106 -15.92 4.38 0.62
C LEU A 106 -17.26 4.67 -0.05
N VAL A 107 -17.86 5.81 0.31
CA VAL A 107 -19.04 6.34 -0.38
C VAL A 107 -18.68 6.79 -1.80
N SER A 108 -17.50 7.38 -1.97
CA SER A 108 -16.96 7.75 -3.27
C SER A 108 -15.46 7.51 -3.32
N TRP A 109 -15.03 6.73 -4.32
CA TRP A 109 -13.62 6.48 -4.62
C TRP A 109 -12.95 7.64 -5.35
N LEU A 110 -13.74 8.56 -5.92
CA LEU A 110 -13.26 9.64 -6.77
C LEU A 110 -12.24 10.57 -6.08
N PRO A 111 -12.48 11.11 -4.86
CA PRO A 111 -11.50 11.99 -4.21
C PRO A 111 -10.18 11.26 -3.89
N LEU A 112 -10.27 9.99 -3.50
CA LEU A 112 -9.09 9.16 -3.22
C LEU A 112 -8.29 8.87 -4.50
N ALA A 113 -8.98 8.49 -5.58
CA ALA A 113 -8.36 8.24 -6.88
C ALA A 113 -7.74 9.53 -7.46
N ALA A 114 -8.43 10.66 -7.36
CA ALA A 114 -7.92 11.96 -7.81
C ALA A 114 -6.63 12.34 -7.06
N PHE A 115 -6.59 12.13 -5.74
CA PHE A 115 -5.36 12.35 -4.96
C PHE A 115 -4.22 11.44 -5.41
N ALA A 116 -4.49 10.13 -5.56
CA ALA A 116 -3.48 9.18 -6.00
C ALA A 116 -2.91 9.51 -7.39
N VAL A 117 -3.78 9.91 -8.33
CA VAL A 117 -3.37 10.36 -9.67
C VAL A 117 -2.56 11.66 -9.58
N ALA A 118 -2.98 12.63 -8.77
CA ALA A 118 -2.23 13.87 -8.59
C ALA A 118 -0.80 13.61 -8.07
N VAL A 119 -0.66 12.76 -7.05
CA VAL A 119 0.67 12.37 -6.52
C VAL A 119 1.50 11.64 -7.57
N ALA A 120 0.90 10.71 -8.32
CA ALA A 120 1.57 9.98 -9.39
C ALA A 120 2.07 10.92 -10.52
N VAL A 121 1.25 11.89 -10.92
CA VAL A 121 1.58 12.90 -11.95
C VAL A 121 2.68 13.84 -11.47
N VAL A 122 2.60 14.34 -10.23
CA VAL A 122 3.66 15.19 -9.66
C VAL A 122 4.99 14.43 -9.65
N PHE A 123 4.98 13.17 -9.21
CA PHE A 123 6.16 12.32 -9.24
C PHE A 123 6.69 12.13 -10.67
N LEU A 124 5.81 11.87 -11.63
CA LEU A 124 6.15 11.71 -13.05
C LEU A 124 6.85 12.96 -13.61
N ILE A 125 6.31 14.16 -13.33
CA ILE A 125 6.88 15.44 -13.78
C ILE A 125 8.27 15.64 -13.20
N VAL A 126 8.43 15.42 -11.89
CA VAL A 126 9.74 15.54 -11.20
C VAL A 126 10.73 14.55 -11.78
N ALA A 127 10.35 13.29 -11.95
CA ALA A 127 11.23 12.25 -12.50
C ALA A 127 11.68 12.58 -13.93
N ILE A 128 10.80 13.08 -14.80
CA ILE A 128 11.15 13.45 -16.18
C ILE A 128 12.10 14.66 -16.21
N ARG A 129 11.95 15.62 -15.28
CA ARG A 129 12.75 16.85 -15.23
C ARG A 129 14.15 16.64 -14.68
N PHE A 130 14.30 15.83 -13.63
CA PHE A 130 15.55 15.73 -12.88
C PHE A 130 16.34 14.44 -13.17
N GLU A 131 15.70 13.39 -13.70
CA GLU A 131 16.35 12.09 -13.92
C GLU A 131 16.51 11.75 -15.41
N SER A 132 17.59 12.27 -16.01
CA SER A 132 17.92 12.07 -17.42
C SER A 132 18.16 10.60 -17.80
N GLN A 133 18.58 9.75 -16.84
CA GLN A 133 18.77 8.32 -17.06
C GLN A 133 17.44 7.56 -17.11
N LEU A 134 16.48 7.93 -16.26
CA LEU A 134 15.14 7.34 -16.29
C LEU A 134 14.39 7.75 -17.57
N ARG A 135 14.61 8.96 -18.09
CA ARG A 135 13.98 9.46 -19.33
C ARG A 135 14.23 8.54 -20.54
N ARG A 136 15.37 7.86 -20.61
CA ARG A 136 15.69 6.89 -21.69
C ARG A 136 14.90 5.58 -21.59
N ARG A 137 14.26 5.29 -20.44
CA ARG A 137 13.47 4.08 -20.18
C ARG A 137 12.08 4.47 -19.69
N GLY A 138 11.33 5.18 -20.54
CA GLY A 138 10.01 5.75 -20.21
C GLY A 138 9.03 4.79 -19.53
N TRP A 139 8.98 3.52 -19.97
CA TRP A 139 8.19 2.47 -19.32
C TRP A 139 8.47 2.32 -17.81
N ARG A 140 9.73 2.41 -17.38
CA ARG A 140 10.09 2.28 -15.96
C ARG A 140 9.62 3.46 -15.14
N ILE A 141 9.60 4.67 -15.70
CA ILE A 141 9.05 5.84 -15.02
C ILE A 141 7.54 5.69 -14.85
N LEU A 142 6.84 5.25 -15.91
CA LEU A 142 5.40 5.01 -15.84
C LEU A 142 5.07 3.97 -14.76
N LEU A 143 5.82 2.88 -14.72
CA LEU A 143 5.64 1.84 -13.71
C LEU A 143 5.93 2.36 -12.29
N ALA A 144 7.00 3.15 -12.10
CA ALA A 144 7.30 3.77 -10.81
C ALA A 144 6.20 4.74 -10.37
N SER A 145 5.71 5.59 -11.27
CA SER A 145 4.60 6.52 -11.03
C SER A 145 3.32 5.78 -10.64
N LEU A 146 3.01 4.65 -11.29
CA LEU A 146 1.89 3.80 -10.92
C LEU A 146 2.02 3.28 -9.49
N PHE A 147 3.19 2.79 -9.08
CA PHE A 147 3.40 2.31 -7.71
C PHE A 147 3.39 3.43 -6.67
N VAL A 148 3.88 4.62 -7.02
CA VAL A 148 3.76 5.81 -6.15
C VAL A 148 2.29 6.19 -5.98
N GLY A 149 1.49 6.15 -7.05
CA GLY A 149 0.05 6.35 -6.99
C GLY A 149 -0.65 5.30 -6.13
N ALA A 150 -0.30 4.02 -6.30
CA ALA A 150 -0.85 2.92 -5.50
C ALA A 150 -0.50 3.07 -4.00
N TYR A 151 0.74 3.49 -3.69
CA TYR A 151 1.15 3.79 -2.34
C TYR A 151 0.35 4.96 -1.75
N ALA A 152 0.18 6.06 -2.49
CA ALA A 152 -0.59 7.21 -2.07
C ALA A 152 -2.07 6.85 -1.84
N PHE A 153 -2.65 6.07 -2.74
CA PHE A 153 -4.01 5.54 -2.64
C PHE A 153 -4.20 4.68 -1.38
N GLY A 154 -3.32 3.69 -1.21
CA GLY A 154 -3.38 2.77 -0.08
C GLY A 154 -3.22 3.51 1.25
N THR A 155 -2.20 4.35 1.35
CA THR A 155 -1.91 5.13 2.55
C THR A 155 -3.06 6.06 2.90
N LEU A 156 -3.49 6.93 1.98
CA LEU A 156 -4.52 7.91 2.30
C LEU A 156 -5.85 7.24 2.65
N GLY A 157 -6.23 6.17 1.95
CA GLY A 157 -7.45 5.42 2.24
C GLY A 157 -7.46 4.80 3.64
N GLN A 158 -6.34 4.20 4.07
CA GLN A 158 -6.22 3.63 5.41
C GLN A 158 -6.14 4.70 6.50
N PHE A 159 -5.39 5.77 6.28
CA PHE A 159 -5.30 6.87 7.26
C PHE A 159 -6.63 7.60 7.39
N ASN A 160 -7.41 7.70 6.30
CA ASN A 160 -8.74 8.29 6.34
C ASN A 160 -9.68 7.58 7.31
N THR A 161 -9.59 6.26 7.43
CA THR A 161 -10.42 5.48 8.35
C THR A 161 -9.79 5.36 9.74
N ALA A 162 -8.47 5.18 9.81
CA ALA A 162 -7.76 4.97 11.07
C ALA A 162 -7.72 6.22 11.96
N LEU A 163 -7.65 7.41 11.35
CA LEU A 163 -7.64 8.70 12.06
C LEU A 163 -9.05 9.30 12.22
N ASP A 164 -10.09 8.59 11.81
CA ASP A 164 -11.44 9.12 11.86
C ASP A 164 -12.01 9.04 13.29
N HIS A 165 -12.30 10.20 13.85
CA HIS A 165 -12.95 10.36 15.15
C HIS A 165 -14.36 10.96 15.04
N SER A 166 -14.93 11.05 13.84
CA SER A 166 -16.27 11.61 13.64
C SER A 166 -17.33 10.77 14.36
N ALA A 167 -18.44 11.39 14.74
CA ALA A 167 -19.60 10.65 15.23
C ALA A 167 -20.23 9.86 14.06
N PRO A 168 -20.50 8.55 14.21
CA PRO A 168 -21.11 7.77 13.14
C PRO A 168 -22.61 8.09 13.02
N ALA A 169 -23.07 8.38 11.81
CA ALA A 169 -24.50 8.40 11.49
C ALA A 169 -25.00 6.95 11.30
N LEU A 170 -26.05 6.59 12.04
CA LEU A 170 -26.64 5.25 11.99
C LEU A 170 -27.76 5.23 10.95
N LEU A 171 -27.58 4.41 9.92
CA LEU A 171 -28.55 4.19 8.85
C LEU A 171 -28.95 2.72 8.81
N ARG A 172 -30.06 2.41 8.13
CA ARG A 172 -30.55 1.04 7.96
C ARG A 172 -30.66 0.72 6.48
N SER A 173 -30.37 -0.53 6.14
CA SER A 173 -30.59 -1.11 4.81
C SER A 173 -30.97 -2.58 4.98
N ARG A 174 -31.32 -3.25 3.88
CA ARG A 174 -31.56 -4.68 3.82
C ARG A 174 -30.55 -5.36 2.91
N VAL A 175 -30.20 -6.60 3.26
CA VAL A 175 -29.38 -7.45 2.41
C VAL A 175 -30.25 -7.99 1.28
N LEU A 176 -29.90 -7.68 0.03
CA LEU A 176 -30.59 -8.22 -1.15
C LEU A 176 -30.01 -9.58 -1.56
N SER A 177 -28.69 -9.71 -1.49
CA SER A 177 -27.97 -10.91 -1.89
C SER A 177 -26.57 -10.93 -1.30
N LYS A 178 -25.91 -12.08 -1.40
CA LYS A 178 -24.58 -12.34 -0.86
C LYS A 178 -23.73 -13.02 -1.90
N HIS A 179 -22.51 -12.53 -2.09
CA HIS A 179 -21.58 -13.06 -3.07
C HIS A 179 -20.17 -13.18 -2.48
N LEU A 180 -19.46 -14.22 -2.91
CA LEU A 180 -18.03 -14.39 -2.66
C LEU A 180 -17.27 -13.83 -3.86
N GLY A 181 -16.25 -13.00 -3.60
CA GLY A 181 -15.36 -12.53 -4.66
C GLY A 181 -14.69 -13.71 -5.40
N HIS A 182 -14.47 -13.56 -6.70
CA HIS A 182 -13.97 -14.62 -7.60
C HIS A 182 -12.50 -15.05 -7.36
N SER A 183 -11.83 -14.58 -6.31
CA SER A 183 -10.39 -14.80 -6.10
C SER A 183 -10.10 -15.83 -4.99
N ARG A 184 -8.90 -16.41 -4.98
CA ARG A 184 -8.41 -17.31 -3.91
C ARG A 184 -8.39 -16.67 -2.52
N LEU A 185 -8.50 -15.34 -2.45
CA LEU A 185 -8.72 -14.54 -1.25
C LEU A 185 -10.14 -13.99 -1.32
N ALA A 186 -11.14 -14.88 -1.29
CA ALA A 186 -12.53 -14.52 -1.51
C ALA A 186 -12.96 -13.44 -0.51
N THR A 187 -13.24 -12.24 -1.02
CA THR A 187 -13.79 -11.14 -0.22
C THR A 187 -15.27 -11.40 -0.02
N HIS A 188 -15.74 -11.26 1.22
CA HIS A 188 -17.14 -11.45 1.56
C HIS A 188 -17.89 -10.17 1.24
N GLN A 189 -18.80 -10.23 0.26
CA GLN A 189 -19.55 -9.08 -0.22
C GLN A 189 -21.06 -9.31 -0.07
N VAL A 190 -21.77 -8.26 0.32
CA VAL A 190 -23.24 -8.26 0.39
C VAL A 190 -23.78 -7.12 -0.44
N THR A 191 -24.83 -7.38 -1.20
CA THR A 191 -25.53 -6.34 -1.94
C THR A 191 -26.60 -5.76 -1.02
N LEU A 192 -26.57 -4.45 -0.82
CA LEU A 192 -27.47 -3.71 0.05
C LEU A 192 -28.53 -2.98 -0.77
N GLU A 193 -29.77 -2.94 -0.28
CA GLU A 193 -30.83 -2.07 -0.81
C GLU A 193 -30.45 -0.59 -0.68
N ALA A 194 -30.95 0.27 -1.57
CA ALA A 194 -30.70 1.71 -1.54
C ALA A 194 -30.85 2.31 -0.14
N TRP A 195 -29.87 3.14 0.26
CA TRP A 195 -29.75 3.65 1.61
C TRP A 195 -28.93 4.93 1.63
N GLY A 196 -29.28 5.88 2.51
CA GLY A 196 -28.49 7.10 2.73
C GLY A 196 -28.02 7.78 1.44
N PRO A 197 -26.70 7.85 1.17
CA PRO A 197 -26.15 8.48 -0.03
C PRO A 197 -26.29 7.66 -1.32
N PHE A 198 -26.69 6.39 -1.23
CA PHE A 198 -26.83 5.49 -2.37
C PHE A 198 -28.30 5.34 -2.79
N ALA A 199 -28.65 5.89 -3.95
CA ALA A 199 -30.00 5.79 -4.51
C ALA A 199 -30.31 4.43 -5.16
N MET A 200 -29.30 3.58 -5.33
CA MET A 200 -29.42 2.26 -5.95
C MET A 200 -28.74 1.20 -5.09
N ALA A 201 -29.07 -0.07 -5.37
CA ALA A 201 -28.43 -1.19 -4.70
C ALA A 201 -26.89 -1.14 -4.87
N THR A 202 -26.16 -1.39 -3.79
CA THR A 202 -24.70 -1.22 -3.75
C THR A 202 -24.06 -2.38 -3.02
N ASP A 203 -22.91 -2.85 -3.52
CA ASP A 203 -22.12 -3.89 -2.86
C ASP A 203 -21.26 -3.31 -1.74
N ALA A 204 -21.21 -4.04 -0.63
CA ALA A 204 -20.40 -3.69 0.53
C ALA A 204 -19.57 -4.89 1.00
N HIS A 205 -18.31 -4.62 1.32
CA HIS A 205 -17.41 -5.56 1.98
C HIS A 205 -17.80 -5.72 3.44
N VAL A 206 -17.88 -6.97 3.88
CA VAL A 206 -18.20 -7.34 5.26
C VAL A 206 -17.17 -8.32 5.82
N THR A 207 -17.08 -8.40 7.14
CA THR A 207 -16.28 -9.44 7.79
C THR A 207 -16.87 -10.82 7.51
N GLN A 208 -16.03 -11.86 7.45
CA GLN A 208 -16.49 -13.24 7.28
C GLN A 208 -17.54 -13.63 8.34
N ALA A 209 -17.28 -13.30 9.61
CA ALA A 209 -18.20 -13.62 10.70
C ALA A 209 -19.57 -12.96 10.56
N LEU A 210 -19.64 -11.73 10.01
CA LEU A 210 -20.90 -11.08 9.70
C LEU A 210 -21.55 -11.70 8.46
N TYR A 211 -20.76 -11.96 7.42
CA TYR A 211 -21.24 -12.61 6.20
C TYR A 211 -21.92 -13.94 6.51
N GLU A 212 -21.30 -14.84 7.27
CA GLU A 212 -21.88 -16.15 7.60
C GLU A 212 -23.22 -16.07 8.34
N ARG A 213 -23.45 -14.98 9.10
CA ARG A 213 -24.67 -14.79 9.88
C ARG A 213 -25.81 -14.16 9.09
N LEU A 214 -25.50 -13.28 8.13
CA LEU A 214 -26.51 -12.56 7.37
C LEU A 214 -27.20 -13.47 6.35
N GLN A 215 -28.49 -13.27 6.16
CA GLN A 215 -29.29 -13.86 5.09
C GLN A 215 -29.89 -12.76 4.20
N PRO A 216 -30.14 -13.04 2.90
CA PRO A 216 -30.96 -12.17 2.08
C PRO A 216 -32.31 -11.89 2.76
N GLY A 217 -32.71 -10.61 2.83
CA GLY A 217 -33.88 -10.12 3.55
C GLY A 217 -33.58 -9.53 4.92
N ASP A 218 -32.41 -9.83 5.52
CA ASP A 218 -32.04 -9.31 6.84
C ASP A 218 -31.86 -7.79 6.84
N ALA A 219 -32.31 -7.16 7.92
CA ALA A 219 -32.03 -5.76 8.20
C ALA A 219 -30.62 -5.60 8.78
N VAL A 220 -29.85 -4.67 8.23
CA VAL A 220 -28.50 -4.32 8.68
C VAL A 220 -28.39 -2.86 9.04
N CYS A 221 -27.50 -2.58 9.98
CA CYS A 221 -27.22 -1.25 10.47
C CYS A 221 -25.89 -0.78 9.89
N LEU A 222 -25.92 0.40 9.27
CA LEU A 222 -24.80 1.01 8.59
C LEU A 222 -24.29 2.15 9.45
N ARG A 223 -22.99 2.15 9.74
CA ARG A 223 -22.32 3.24 10.44
C ARG A 223 -21.59 4.07 9.42
N LEU A 224 -22.21 5.17 8.99
CA LEU A 224 -21.63 6.12 8.07
C LEU A 224 -20.77 7.12 8.84
N ARG A 225 -19.56 7.38 8.36
CA ARG A 225 -18.62 8.34 8.95
C ARG A 225 -18.09 9.28 7.88
N ASP A 226 -17.62 10.44 8.30
CA ASP A 226 -17.16 11.48 7.38
C ASP A 226 -15.74 11.20 6.85
N GLY A 227 -14.94 10.42 7.57
CA GLY A 227 -13.53 10.20 7.27
C GLY A 227 -12.65 11.37 7.73
N ALA A 228 -11.43 11.07 8.17
CA ALA A 228 -10.49 12.08 8.63
C ALA A 228 -10.14 13.13 7.55
N PHE A 229 -10.18 12.75 6.27
CA PHE A 229 -9.93 13.61 5.12
C PHE A 229 -11.20 13.97 4.35
N ARG A 230 -12.37 13.90 5.01
CA ARG A 230 -13.69 14.17 4.39
C ARG A 230 -14.02 13.22 3.24
N MET A 231 -13.46 12.01 3.28
CA MET A 231 -13.79 10.92 2.37
C MET A 231 -14.71 9.96 3.13
N ALA A 232 -16.01 10.15 2.97
CA ALA A 232 -17.00 9.40 3.73
C ALA A 232 -16.87 7.89 3.46
N TRP A 233 -16.96 7.11 4.53
CA TRP A 233 -16.85 5.65 4.50
C TRP A 233 -17.85 5.03 5.47
N PHE A 234 -18.13 3.75 5.31
CA PHE A 234 -19.12 3.08 6.14
C PHE A 234 -18.73 1.65 6.52
N THR A 235 -19.33 1.16 7.61
CA THR A 235 -19.26 -0.25 8.01
C THR A 235 -20.64 -0.84 8.14
N VAL A 236 -20.79 -2.10 7.74
CA VAL A 236 -22.00 -2.89 7.95
C VAL A 236 -21.89 -3.63 9.28
N ALA A 237 -22.96 -3.59 10.07
CA ALA A 237 -23.10 -4.36 11.30
C ALA A 237 -24.52 -4.95 11.37
N ALA A 238 -24.67 -6.04 12.14
CA ALA A 238 -25.99 -6.49 12.54
C ALA A 238 -26.66 -5.38 13.39
N CYS A 239 -27.94 -5.11 13.13
CA CYS A 239 -28.71 -4.23 14.01
C CYS A 239 -28.84 -4.91 15.38
N ARG A 240 -28.38 -4.24 16.43
CA ARG A 240 -28.65 -4.57 17.82
C ARG A 240 -29.63 -3.56 18.38
#